data_AF-A0A934U186-F1
#
_entry.id   AF-A0A934U186-F1
#
_cell.length_a   1.000
_cell.length_b   1.000
_cell.length_c   1.000
_cell.angle_alpha   90.00
_cell.angle_beta   90.00
_cell.angle_gamma   90.00
#
_symmetry.space_group_name_H-M   'P 1'
#
loop_
_entity.id
_entity.type
_entity.pdbx_description
1 polymer ?
#
loop_
_entity_poly.entity_id
_entity_poly.type
_entity_poly.pdbx_seq_one_letter_code
_entity_poly.pdbx_strand_id
1 'polypeptide(L)' 'MTPAEREQPDIIDGNRRKRLAAGSGRTIVEVNNLMKQFSDMRKMMKQMNKMGGAKAAMSKMLPQGKGGRR' A
#
# COMPACT_ATOMS: atom_id res chain seq x y z
N MET A 1 5.62 -0.04 -17.63
CA MET A 1 5.31 -1.18 -16.74
C MET A 1 4.33 -2.08 -17.45
N THR A 2 4.43 -3.40 -17.25
CA THR A 2 3.41 -4.35 -17.68
C THR A 2 2.28 -4.42 -16.64
N PRO A 3 1.10 -4.97 -16.97
CA PRO A 3 0.04 -5.23 -15.99
C PRO A 3 0.52 -6.02 -14.77
N ALA A 4 1.24 -7.13 -15.00
CA ALA A 4 1.81 -7.97 -13.93
C ALA A 4 2.74 -7.19 -12.97
N GLU A 5 3.54 -6.26 -13.49
CA GLU A 5 4.41 -5.43 -12.66
C GLU A 5 3.65 -4.40 -11.81
N ARG A 6 2.48 -3.95 -12.27
CA ARG A 6 1.63 -3.02 -11.50
C ARG A 6 0.87 -3.73 -10.39
N GLU A 7 0.40 -4.95 -10.67
CA GLU A 7 -0.28 -5.80 -9.69
C GLU A 7 0.70 -6.32 -8.62
N GLN A 8 1.90 -6.73 -9.05
CA GLN A 8 2.95 -7.23 -8.16
C GLN A 8 4.27 -6.45 -8.31
N PRO A 9 4.38 -5.26 -7.72
CA PRO A 9 5.58 -4.42 -7.76
C PRO A 9 6.85 -5.05 -7.18
N ASP A 10 6.72 -6.14 -6.42
CA ASP A 10 7.84 -6.85 -5.81
C ASP A 10 8.68 -7.61 -6.86
N ILE A 11 8.13 -7.86 -8.06
CA ILE A 11 8.86 -8.49 -9.17
C ILE A 11 9.77 -7.50 -9.93
N ILE A 12 9.74 -6.22 -9.58
CA ILE A 12 10.48 -5.15 -10.28
C ILE A 12 11.96 -5.12 -9.83
N ASP A 13 12.76 -5.93 -10.51
CA ASP A 13 14.21 -5.97 -10.38
C ASP A 13 14.92 -4.79 -11.08
N GLY A 14 16.27 -4.80 -11.07
CA GLY A 14 17.08 -3.75 -11.70
C GLY A 14 16.95 -3.68 -13.23
N ASN A 15 16.76 -4.81 -13.93
CA ASN A 15 16.61 -4.83 -15.38
C ASN A 15 15.25 -4.26 -15.80
N ARG A 16 14.19 -4.61 -15.06
CA ARG A 16 12.86 -4.01 -15.25
C ARG A 16 12.92 -2.51 -15.01
N ARG A 17 13.58 -2.04 -13.96
CA ARG A 17 13.76 -0.60 -13.69
C ARG A 17 14.51 0.12 -14.81
N LYS A 18 15.57 -0.47 -15.39
CA LYS A 18 16.25 0.07 -16.57
C LYS A 18 15.30 0.22 -17.77
N ARG A 19 14.48 -0.80 -18.05
CA ARG A 19 13.47 -0.73 -19.12
C ARG A 19 12.41 0.34 -18.84
N LEU A 20 11.98 0.50 -17.59
CA LEU A 20 11.04 1.55 -17.20
C LEU A 20 11.63 2.96 -17.37
N ALA A 21 12.88 3.14 -16.97
CA ALA A 21 13.62 4.38 -17.14
C ALA A 21 13.70 4.75 -18.64
N ALA A 22 14.19 3.81 -19.47
CA ALA A 22 14.27 3.99 -20.92
C ALA A 22 12.90 4.29 -21.57
N GLY A 23 11.86 3.54 -21.20
CA GLY A 23 10.52 3.72 -21.77
C GLY A 23 9.77 4.96 -21.29
N SER A 24 10.19 5.59 -20.19
CA SER A 24 9.57 6.81 -19.66
C SER A 24 10.38 8.08 -19.89
N GLY A 25 11.58 7.97 -20.48
CA GLY A 25 12.50 9.09 -20.63
C GLY A 25 13.04 9.62 -19.29
N ARG A 26 13.09 8.76 -18.26
CA ARG A 26 13.54 9.11 -16.91
C ARG A 26 14.81 8.36 -16.55
N THR A 27 15.51 8.86 -15.54
CA THR A 27 16.70 8.19 -15.01
C THR A 27 16.32 6.99 -14.16
N ILE A 28 17.23 6.02 -14.03
CA ILE A 28 17.04 4.88 -13.14
C ILE A 28 16.88 5.31 -11.67
N VAL A 29 17.48 6.43 -11.28
CA VAL A 29 17.41 7.00 -9.93
C VAL A 29 16.00 7.50 -9.63
N GLU A 30 15.39 8.25 -10.55
CA GLU A 30 14.00 8.71 -10.41
C GLU A 30 13.03 7.52 -10.28
N VAL A 31 13.23 6.46 -11.10
CA VAL A 31 12.42 5.24 -11.00
C VAL A 31 12.61 4.55 -9.65
N ASN A 32 13.83 4.47 -9.14
CA ASN A 32 14.09 3.89 -7.80
C ASN A 32 13.38 4.67 -6.69
N ASN A 33 13.42 6.00 -6.76
CA ASN A 33 12.77 6.86 -5.78
C ASN A 33 11.25 6.68 -5.80
N LEU A 34 10.65 6.61 -6.99
CA LEU A 34 9.22 6.33 -7.16
C LEU A 34 8.83 4.97 -6.55
N MET A 35 9.61 3.91 -6.84
CA MET A 35 9.36 2.58 -6.29
C MET A 35 9.43 2.56 -4.76
N LYS A 36 10.35 3.32 -4.17
CA LYS A 36 10.47 3.46 -2.72
C LYS A 36 9.27 4.18 -2.12
N GLN A 37 8.91 5.34 -2.65
CA GLN A 37 7.75 6.13 -2.20
C GLN A 37 6.47 5.31 -2.24
N PHE A 38 6.27 4.56 -3.33
CA PHE A 38 5.12 3.68 -3.48
C PHE A 38 5.13 2.53 -2.44
N SER A 39 6.28 1.90 -2.19
CA SER A 39 6.40 0.87 -1.15
C SER A 39 6.06 1.44 0.24
N ASP A 40 6.49 2.66 0.54
CA ASP A 40 6.25 3.29 1.84
C ASP A 40 4.77 3.65 2.01
N MET A 41 4.13 4.22 0.97
CA MET A 41 2.68 4.46 0.96
C MET A 41 1.90 3.15 1.11
N ARG A 42 2.32 2.07 0.44
CA ARG A 42 1.69 0.74 0.58
C ARG A 42 1.78 0.23 2.01
N LYS A 43 2.93 0.37 2.67
CA LYS A 43 3.12 -0.02 4.07
C LYS A 43 2.20 0.78 4.99
N MET A 44 2.13 2.10 4.78
CA MET A 44 1.24 2.98 5.54
C MET A 44 -0.23 2.60 5.35
N MET A 45 -0.68 2.34 4.12
CA MET A 45 -2.05 1.91 3.83
C MET A 45 -2.40 0.57 4.46
N LYS A 46 -1.44 -0.37 4.51
CA LYS A 46 -1.60 -1.65 5.22
C LYS A 46 -1.72 -1.46 6.73
N GLN A 47 -0.88 -0.62 7.32
CA GLN A 47 -0.93 -0.29 8.74
C GLN A 47 -2.24 0.41 9.11
N MET A 48 -2.68 1.38 8.30
CA MET A 48 -3.93 2.09 8.48
C MET A 48 -5.14 1.15 8.36
N ASN A 49 -5.16 0.24 7.38
CA ASN A 49 -6.21 -0.79 7.29
C ASN A 49 -6.22 -1.70 8.51
N LYS A 50 -5.04 -2.13 8.99
CA LYS A 50 -4.93 -2.96 10.18
C LYS A 50 -5.47 -2.24 11.43
N MET A 51 -5.12 -0.96 11.60
CA MET A 51 -5.57 -0.15 12.74
C MET A 51 -7.06 0.21 12.66
N GLY A 52 -7.56 0.59 11.47
CA GLY A 52 -8.97 0.87 11.24
C GLY A 52 -9.84 -0.36 11.39
N GLY A 53 -9.40 -1.51 10.87
CA GLY A 53 -10.06 -2.80 11.07
C GLY A 53 -10.05 -3.26 12.53
N ALA A 54 -8.94 -3.07 13.24
CA ALA A 54 -8.86 -3.36 14.68
C ALA A 54 -9.81 -2.47 15.50
N LYS A 55 -9.90 -1.16 15.19
CA LYS A 55 -10.83 -0.24 15.85
C LYS A 55 -12.29 -0.58 15.55
N ALA A 56 -12.60 -0.96 14.31
CA ALA A 56 -13.94 -1.41 13.92
C ALA A 56 -14.33 -2.74 14.61
N ALA A 57 -13.40 -3.69 14.69
CA ALA A 57 -13.61 -4.95 15.40
C ALA A 57 -13.84 -4.73 16.90
N MET A 58 -13.04 -3.87 17.54
CA MET A 58 -13.20 -3.50 18.94
C MET A 58 -14.55 -2.81 19.20
N SER A 59 -14.94 -1.85 18.36
CA SER A 59 -16.24 -1.16 18.47
C SER A 59 -17.44 -2.11 18.35
N LYS A 60 -17.29 -3.24 17.63
CA LYS A 60 -18.33 -4.26 17.47
C LYS A 60 -18.35 -5.26 18.64
N MET A 61 -17.29 -5.30 19.43
CA MET A 61 -17.10 -6.22 20.56
C MET A 61 -17.40 -5.58 21.91
N LEU A 62 -17.51 -4.23 21.98
CA LEU A 62 -18.15 -3.58 23.10
C LEU A 62 -19.65 -3.92 23.07
N PRO A 63 -20.20 -4.57 24.11
CA PRO A 63 -21.64 -4.71 24.20
C PRO A 63 -22.21 -3.30 24.25
N GLN A 64 -23.17 -2.99 23.36
CA GLN A 64 -24.05 -1.84 23.55
C GLN A 64 -24.65 -1.99 24.94
N GLY A 65 -24.08 -1.27 25.91
CA GLY A 65 -24.55 -1.23 27.27
C GLY A 65 -25.99 -0.75 27.23
N LYS A 66 -26.90 -1.63 27.66
CA LYS A 66 -28.31 -1.38 27.99
C LYS A 66 -28.59 0.11 28.27
N GLY A 67 -29.02 0.82 27.24
CA GLY A 67 -29.67 2.13 27.38
C GLY A 67 -31.11 1.89 27.82
N GLY A 68 -31.35 2.16 29.11
CA GLY A 68 -32.62 2.29 29.82
C GLY A 68 -33.92 1.88 29.12
N ARG A 69 -34.49 0.76 29.58
CA ARG A 69 -35.93 0.71 29.81
C ARG A 69 -36.24 1.67 30.95
N ARG A 70 -36.91 2.78 30.67
CA ARG A 70 -37.83 3.47 31.57
C ARG A 70 -38.57 4.57 30.83
#